data_AF-A0A7V9M2Y4-F1
#
_entry.id   AF-A0A7V9M2Y4-F1
#
_cell.length_a   1.000
_cell.length_b   1.000
_cell.length_c   1.000
_cell.angle_alpha   90.00
_cell.angle_beta   90.00
_cell.angle_gamma   90.00
#
_symmetry.space_group_name_H-M   'P 1'
#
loop_
_entity.id
_entity.type
_entity.pdbx_description
1 polymer ?
#
loop_
_entity_poly.entity_id
_entity_poly.type
_entity_poly.pdbx_seq_one_letter_code
_entity_poly.pdbx_strand_id
1 'polypeptide(L)'
;MIQRIQTFWMFIAAVAVFLTLQFSFFSGTLISDNSFYSFRAKDNFILMVLTSALGTAILINIFLYKHRSLQFKICVIAILAECLIIFLYLKQLKQFSNWKYDLWAIFHLVIFIALILAMRGIYKDNKLIRDSNRLR
;
A
#
# COMPACT_ATOMS: atom_id res chain seq x y z
N MET A 1 -23.10 11.06 -7.84
CA MET A 1 -21.75 11.64 -7.78
C MET A 1 -21.44 12.01 -6.34
N ILE A 2 -20.51 11.29 -5.68
CA ILE A 2 -19.68 11.71 -4.52
C ILE A 2 -18.57 10.62 -4.33
N GLN A 3 -17.71 10.42 -5.35
CA GLN A 3 -16.52 9.57 -5.21
C GLN A 3 -15.29 10.35 -4.69
N ARG A 4 -15.48 11.54 -4.10
CA ARG A 4 -14.35 12.45 -3.78
C ARG A 4 -13.47 11.93 -2.64
N ILE A 5 -14.07 11.33 -1.61
CA ILE A 5 -13.31 10.90 -0.43
C ILE A 5 -12.50 9.63 -0.72
N GLN A 6 -13.03 8.68 -1.51
CA GLN A 6 -12.32 7.43 -1.83
C GLN A 6 -11.09 7.67 -2.70
N THR A 7 -11.16 8.55 -3.71
CA THR A 7 -10.03 8.87 -4.59
C THR A 7 -8.96 9.63 -3.84
N PHE A 8 -9.34 10.49 -2.89
CA PHE A 8 -8.41 11.15 -1.98
C PHE A 8 -7.62 10.15 -1.13
N TRP A 9 -8.30 9.17 -0.52
CA TRP A 9 -7.62 8.12 0.24
C TRP A 9 -6.72 7.23 -0.64
N MET A 10 -7.17 6.86 -1.84
CA MET A 10 -6.33 6.12 -2.79
C MET A 10 -5.11 6.94 -3.24
N PHE A 11 -5.26 8.25 -3.40
CA PHE A 11 -4.15 9.13 -3.74
C PHE A 11 -3.11 9.19 -2.62
N ILE A 12 -3.54 9.35 -1.36
CA ILE A 12 -2.66 9.28 -0.19
C ILE A 12 -1.94 7.93 -0.14
N ALA A 13 -2.67 6.83 -0.35
CA ALA A 13 -2.07 5.50 -0.36
C ALA A 13 -1.01 5.37 -1.46
N ALA A 14 -1.30 5.81 -2.68
CA ALA A 14 -0.35 5.77 -3.78
C ALA A 14 0.92 6.59 -3.48
N VAL A 15 0.76 7.82 -3.00
CA VAL A 15 1.91 8.67 -2.62
C VAL A 15 2.73 7.98 -1.53
N ALA A 16 2.10 7.44 -0.49
CA ALA A 16 2.80 6.73 0.57
C ALA A 16 3.57 5.50 0.04
N VAL A 17 2.99 4.72 -0.88
CA VAL A 17 3.67 3.58 -1.53
C VAL A 17 4.89 4.05 -2.33
N PHE A 18 4.82 5.16 -3.05
CA PHE A 18 6.01 5.65 -3.76
C PHE A 18 7.09 6.20 -2.82
N LEU A 19 6.69 6.76 -1.67
CA LEU A 19 7.65 7.20 -0.65
C LEU A 19 8.41 6.01 -0.04
N THR A 20 7.78 4.85 0.17
CA THR A 20 8.48 3.65 0.68
C THR A 20 9.56 3.11 -0.27
N LEU A 21 9.54 3.48 -1.56
CA LEU A 21 10.65 3.17 -2.47
C LEU A 21 11.92 3.99 -2.18
N GLN A 22 11.78 5.18 -1.60
CA GLN A 22 12.89 6.08 -1.34
C GLN A 22 13.38 6.00 0.11
N PHE A 23 12.47 5.78 1.05
CA PHE A 23 12.77 5.70 2.47
C PHE A 23 13.02 4.25 2.92
N SER A 24 13.84 4.08 3.96
CA SER A 24 14.17 2.78 4.53
C SER A 24 13.07 2.26 5.45
N PHE A 25 12.85 0.95 5.42
CA PHE A 25 11.91 0.28 6.33
C PHE A 25 12.56 -0.02 7.68
N PHE A 26 13.80 -0.49 7.66
CA PHE A 26 14.59 -0.78 8.85
C PHE A 26 16.06 -0.52 8.58
N SER A 27 16.81 -0.29 9.64
CA SER A 27 18.26 -0.17 9.60
C SER A 27 18.88 -1.16 10.56
N GLY A 28 20.01 -1.75 10.19
CA GLY A 28 20.68 -2.75 11.00
C GLY A 28 22.07 -3.10 10.49
N THR A 29 22.78 -3.92 11.25
CA THR A 29 24.11 -4.41 10.85
C THR A 29 23.97 -5.71 10.07
N LEU A 30 24.55 -5.80 8.87
CA LEU A 30 24.58 -7.06 8.12
C LEU A 30 25.43 -8.10 8.86
N ILE A 31 24.93 -9.33 8.92
CA ILE A 31 25.67 -10.42 9.58
C ILE A 31 26.94 -10.81 8.80
N SER A 32 26.94 -10.63 7.47
CA SER A 32 28.06 -11.10 6.63
C SER A 32 29.32 -10.24 6.74
N ASP A 33 29.17 -8.92 6.90
CA ASP A 33 30.27 -7.96 6.78
C ASP A 33 30.27 -6.92 7.92
N ASN A 34 29.38 -7.09 8.91
CA ASN A 34 29.24 -6.23 10.08
C ASN A 34 29.03 -4.73 9.79
N SER A 35 28.65 -4.39 8.55
CA SER A 35 28.41 -3.03 8.09
C SER A 35 26.98 -2.58 8.42
N PHE A 36 26.84 -1.32 8.84
CA PHE A 36 25.53 -0.72 9.09
C PHE A 36 24.87 -0.34 7.77
N TYR A 37 23.64 -0.81 7.56
CA TYR A 37 22.91 -0.61 6.33
C TYR A 37 21.44 -0.29 6.58
N SER A 38 20.92 0.70 5.86
CA SER A 38 19.50 1.08 5.88
C SER A 38 18.79 0.44 4.71
N PHE A 39 17.96 -0.57 5.01
CA PHE A 39 17.31 -1.39 3.99
C PHE A 39 16.06 -0.69 3.42
N ARG A 40 16.09 -0.47 2.12
CA ARG A 40 15.04 0.18 1.32
C ARG A 40 14.40 -0.84 0.37
N ALA A 41 13.21 -0.52 -0.14
CA ALA A 41 12.53 -1.36 -1.13
C ALA A 41 13.38 -1.59 -2.39
N LYS A 42 14.19 -0.59 -2.79
CA LYS A 42 15.04 -0.63 -3.98
C LYS A 42 16.20 -1.62 -3.88
N ASP A 43 16.60 -1.98 -2.67
CA ASP A 43 17.77 -2.85 -2.45
C ASP A 43 17.46 -4.31 -2.77
N ASN A 44 16.18 -4.64 -2.94
CA ASN A 44 15.74 -5.94 -3.39
C ASN A 44 14.83 -5.80 -4.61
N PHE A 45 15.25 -6.39 -5.74
CA PHE A 45 14.55 -6.29 -7.01
C PHE A 45 13.08 -6.71 -6.92
N ILE A 46 12.77 -7.78 -6.17
CA ILE A 46 11.40 -8.28 -5.99
C ILE A 46 10.55 -7.27 -5.21
N LEU A 47 11.09 -6.72 -4.12
CA LEU A 47 10.39 -5.69 -3.33
C LEU A 47 10.18 -4.41 -4.13
N MET A 48 11.16 -3.97 -4.91
CA MET A 48 11.06 -2.79 -5.77
C MET A 48 9.96 -2.97 -6.83
N VAL A 49 9.92 -4.12 -7.50
CA VAL A 49 8.89 -4.41 -8.52
C VAL A 49 7.51 -4.53 -7.90
N LEU A 50 7.36 -5.23 -6.77
CA LEU A 50 6.06 -5.36 -6.09
C LEU A 50 5.53 -4.02 -5.58
N THR A 51 6.40 -3.22 -4.96
CA THR A 51 6.02 -1.91 -4.40
C THR A 51 5.65 -0.93 -5.51
N SER A 52 6.41 -0.91 -6.62
CA SER A 52 6.09 -0.06 -7.77
C SER A 52 4.80 -0.51 -8.50
N ALA A 53 4.58 -1.82 -8.64
CA ALA A 53 3.35 -2.38 -9.17
C ALA A 53 2.13 -2.04 -8.30
N LEU A 54 2.27 -2.12 -6.97
CA LEU A 54 1.22 -1.74 -6.02
C LEU A 54 0.84 -0.26 -6.16
N GLY A 55 1.82 0.65 -6.15
CA GLY A 55 1.57 2.09 -6.29
C GLY A 55 0.89 2.42 -7.62
N THR A 56 1.34 1.79 -8.71
CA THR A 56 0.76 1.96 -10.05
C THR A 56 -0.67 1.41 -10.11
N ALA A 57 -0.93 0.24 -9.51
CA ALA A 57 -2.27 -0.35 -9.45
C ALA A 57 -3.25 0.57 -8.69
N ILE A 58 -2.84 1.16 -7.57
CA ILE A 58 -3.65 2.11 -6.80
C ILE A 58 -3.92 3.38 -7.63
N LEU A 59 -2.93 3.92 -8.35
CA LEU A 59 -3.13 5.08 -9.23
C LEU A 59 -4.12 4.79 -10.37
N ILE A 60 -3.95 3.65 -11.05
CA ILE A 60 -4.90 3.21 -12.09
C ILE A 60 -6.30 3.09 -11.48
N ASN A 61 -6.41 2.57 -10.25
CA ASN A 61 -7.67 2.39 -9.57
C ASN A 61 -8.46 3.69 -9.33
N ILE A 62 -7.76 4.83 -9.21
CA ILE A 62 -8.40 6.16 -9.11
C ILE A 62 -9.23 6.46 -10.36
N PHE A 63 -8.71 6.12 -11.55
CA PHE A 63 -9.36 6.36 -12.83
C PHE A 63 -10.47 5.35 -13.16
N LEU A 64 -10.52 4.21 -12.46
CA LEU A 64 -11.58 3.20 -12.59
C LEU A 64 -12.90 3.59 -11.89
N TYR A 65 -13.16 4.89 -11.74
CA TYR A 65 -14.31 5.44 -11.02
C TYR A 65 -15.67 4.94 -11.54
N LYS A 66 -15.75 4.61 -12.84
CA LYS A 66 -16.97 4.04 -13.45
C LYS A 66 -17.26 2.61 -13.00
N HIS A 67 -16.23 1.83 -12.62
CA HIS A 67 -16.33 0.39 -12.32
C HIS A 67 -16.13 0.13 -10.82
N ARG A 68 -17.08 0.55 -9.98
CA ARG A 68 -16.98 0.47 -8.50
C ARG A 68 -16.69 -0.93 -7.96
N SER A 69 -17.30 -1.96 -8.53
CA SER A 69 -17.07 -3.35 -8.12
C SER A 69 -15.62 -3.79 -8.38
N LEU A 70 -15.04 -3.35 -9.50
CA LEU A 70 -13.63 -3.61 -9.81
C LEU A 70 -12.73 -2.77 -8.90
N GLN A 71 -13.10 -1.52 -8.65
CA GLN A 71 -12.37 -0.61 -7.78
C GLN A 71 -12.22 -1.16 -6.36
N PHE A 72 -13.30 -1.74 -5.83
CA PHE A 72 -13.29 -2.43 -4.54
C PHE A 72 -12.36 -3.65 -4.53
N LYS A 73 -12.45 -4.52 -5.55
CA LYS A 73 -11.58 -5.71 -5.68
C LYS A 73 -10.11 -5.34 -5.74
N ILE A 74 -9.76 -4.29 -6.50
CA ILE A 74 -8.38 -3.80 -6.58
C ILE A 74 -7.90 -3.28 -5.23
N CYS A 75 -8.74 -2.57 -4.45
CA CYS A 75 -8.37 -2.18 -3.08
C CYS A 75 -8.12 -3.40 -2.17
N VAL A 76 -8.93 -4.46 -2.27
CA VAL A 76 -8.70 -5.69 -1.49
C VAL A 76 -7.37 -6.34 -1.88
N ILE A 77 -7.10 -6.48 -3.17
CA ILE A 77 -5.84 -7.03 -3.69
C ILE A 77 -4.66 -6.16 -3.26
N ALA A 78 -4.80 -4.84 -3.27
CA ALA A 78 -3.77 -3.90 -2.83
C ALA A 78 -3.43 -4.08 -1.34
N ILE A 79 -4.43 -4.28 -0.48
CA ILE A 79 -4.21 -4.58 0.95
C ILE A 79 -3.44 -5.91 1.12
N LEU A 80 -3.83 -6.95 0.37
CA LEU A 80 -3.14 -8.25 0.42
C LEU A 80 -1.70 -8.15 -0.10
N ALA A 81 -1.47 -7.38 -1.17
CA ALA A 81 -0.14 -7.12 -1.70
C ALA A 81 0.72 -6.34 -0.69
N GLU A 82 0.14 -5.37 0.01
CA GLU A 82 0.83 -4.64 1.08
C GLU A 82 1.19 -5.57 2.25
N CYS A 83 0.29 -6.47 2.68
CA CYS A 83 0.64 -7.53 3.65
C CYS A 83 1.85 -8.35 3.18
N LEU A 84 1.86 -8.75 1.91
CA LEU A 84 2.93 -9.55 1.32
C LEU A 84 4.26 -8.78 1.30
N ILE A 85 4.26 -7.49 0.95
CA ILE A 85 5.45 -6.64 0.97
C ILE A 85 6.03 -6.57 2.39
N ILE A 86 5.20 -6.33 3.40
CA ILE A 86 5.66 -6.32 4.80
C ILE A 86 6.24 -7.68 5.20
N PHE A 87 5.58 -8.78 4.83
CA PHE A 87 6.09 -10.13 5.10
C PHE A 87 7.48 -10.36 4.47
N LEU A 88 7.71 -9.88 3.24
CA LEU A 88 9.00 -9.97 2.58
C LEU A 88 10.07 -9.15 3.30
N TYR A 89 9.74 -7.97 3.84
CA TYR A 89 10.64 -7.20 4.70
C TYR A 89 11.02 -7.98 5.97
N LEU A 90 10.03 -8.59 6.65
CA LEU A 90 10.29 -9.39 7.84
C LEU A 90 11.20 -10.60 7.56
N LYS A 91 11.08 -11.19 6.36
CA LYS A 91 11.99 -12.26 5.92
C LYS A 91 13.42 -11.74 5.77
N GLN A 92 13.59 -10.51 5.30
CA GLN A 92 14.90 -9.88 5.13
C GLN A 92 15.61 -9.60 6.45
N LEU A 93 14.86 -9.31 7.53
CA LEU A 93 15.43 -9.06 8.87
C LEU A 93 16.33 -10.20 9.37
N LYS A 94 16.11 -11.44 8.92
CA LYS A 94 16.94 -12.60 9.27
C LYS A 94 18.41 -12.47 8.84
N GLN A 95 18.70 -11.60 7.88
CA GLN A 95 20.06 -11.34 7.39
C GLN A 95 20.79 -10.26 8.20
N PHE A 96 20.12 -9.64 9.17
CA PHE A 96 20.61 -8.51 9.94
C PHE A 96 20.67 -8.84 11.43
N SER A 97 21.74 -8.40 12.08
CA SER A 97 21.87 -8.35 13.53
C SER A 97 21.57 -6.92 14.01
N ASN A 98 21.11 -6.77 15.26
CA ASN A 98 20.86 -5.47 15.91
C ASN A 98 20.01 -4.50 15.07
N TRP A 99 19.00 -5.01 14.37
CA TRP A 99 18.13 -4.20 13.53
C TRP A 99 17.12 -3.39 14.37
N LYS A 100 16.70 -2.24 13.82
CA LYS A 100 15.63 -1.39 14.35
C LYS A 100 14.75 -0.92 13.21
N TYR A 101 13.45 -0.77 13.47
CA TYR A 101 12.54 -0.14 12.52
C TYR A 101 12.86 1.35 12.41
N ASP A 102 12.86 1.86 11.17
CA ASP A 102 13.03 3.29 10.93
C ASP A 102 11.69 4.01 11.08
N LEU A 103 11.74 5.32 11.35
CA LEU A 103 10.54 6.17 11.45
C LEU A 103 9.61 6.00 10.24
N TRP A 104 10.20 5.84 9.06
CA TRP A 104 9.51 5.74 7.78
C TRP A 104 8.73 4.44 7.59
N ALA A 105 8.95 3.42 8.42
CA ALA A 105 8.12 2.21 8.45
C ALA A 105 6.63 2.53 8.68
N ILE A 106 6.33 3.68 9.30
CA ILE A 106 4.96 4.17 9.50
C ILE A 106 4.18 4.34 8.18
N PHE A 107 4.85 4.54 7.04
CA PHE A 107 4.18 4.66 5.76
C PHE A 107 3.37 3.41 5.40
N HIS A 108 3.85 2.21 5.74
CA HIS A 108 3.09 0.96 5.54
C HIS A 108 1.76 0.98 6.31
N LEU A 109 1.77 1.51 7.54
CA LEU A 109 0.56 1.67 8.33
C LEU A 109 -0.39 2.70 7.70
N VAL A 110 0.14 3.83 7.20
CA VAL A 110 -0.64 4.85 6.49
C VAL A 110 -1.29 4.26 5.23
N ILE A 111 -0.56 3.44 4.45
CA ILE A 111 -1.07 2.76 3.25
C ILE A 111 -2.25 1.86 3.63
N PHE A 112 -2.12 1.04 4.68
CA PHE A 112 -3.21 0.19 5.17
C PHE A 112 -4.45 0.99 5.53
N ILE A 113 -4.31 2.02 6.36
CA ILE A 113 -5.44 2.84 6.82
C ILE A 113 -6.10 3.52 5.62
N ALA A 114 -5.32 4.12 4.72
CA ALA A 114 -5.83 4.81 3.55
C ALA A 114 -6.59 3.86 2.61
N LEU A 115 -6.08 2.65 2.36
CA LEU A 115 -6.77 1.65 1.54
C LEU A 115 -8.08 1.17 2.18
N ILE A 116 -8.11 0.98 3.50
CA ILE A 116 -9.34 0.60 4.23
C ILE A 116 -10.38 1.72 4.14
N LEU A 117 -9.97 2.99 4.32
CA LEU A 117 -10.86 4.13 4.21
C LEU A 117 -11.40 4.32 2.78
N ALA A 118 -10.55 4.12 1.76
CA ALA A 118 -10.97 4.10 0.36
C ALA A 118 -12.03 3.01 0.12
N MET A 119 -11.77 1.79 0.60
CA MET A 119 -12.68 0.65 0.46
C MET A 119 -14.04 0.89 1.13
N ARG A 120 -14.06 1.47 2.34
CA ARG A 120 -15.30 1.86 3.03
C ARG A 120 -16.07 2.91 2.23
N GLY A 121 -15.38 3.87 1.61
CA GLY A 121 -15.98 4.85 0.71
C GLY A 121 -16.66 4.19 -0.49
N ILE A 122 -15.95 3.30 -1.19
CA ILE A 122 -16.47 2.57 -2.35
C ILE A 122 -17.71 1.74 -1.98
N TYR A 123 -17.69 1.06 -0.83
CA TYR A 123 -18.81 0.25 -0.37
C TYR A 123 -20.07 1.07 -0.11
N LYS A 124 -19.94 2.24 0.55
CA LYS A 124 -21.06 3.15 0.81
C LYS A 124 -21.67 3.67 -0.49
N ASP A 125 -20.83 4.09 -1.43
CA ASP A 125 -21.27 4.57 -2.75
C ASP A 125 -22.03 3.49 -3.52
N ASN A 126 -21.55 2.25 -3.47
CA ASN A 126 -22.20 1.13 -4.15
C ASN A 126 -23.57 0.81 -3.52
N LYS A 127 -23.67 0.88 -2.18
CA LYS A 127 -24.93 0.68 -1.45
C LYS A 127 -25.98 1.73 -1.82
N LEU A 128 -25.61 3.02 -1.82
CA LEU A 128 -26.53 4.12 -2.15
C LEU A 128 -27.17 3.96 -3.54
N ILE A 129 -26.40 3.51 -4.53
CA ILE A 129 -26.88 3.33 -5.89
C ILE A 129 -27.80 2.12 -6.00
N ARG A 130 -27.45 1.03 -5.32
CA ARG A 130 -28.32 -0.15 -5.26
C ARG A 130 -29.66 0.19 -4.61
N ASP A 131 -29.65 0.98 -3.55
CA ASP A 131 -30.87 1.40 -2.86
C ASP A 131 -31.70 2.37 -3.72
N SER A 132 -31.07 3.27 -4.48
CA SER A 132 -31.76 4.14 -5.45
C SER A 132 -32.39 3.37 -6.63
N ASN A 133 -31.72 2.33 -7.13
CA ASN A 133 -32.25 1.48 -8.21
C ASN A 133 -33.41 0.60 -7.75
N ARG A 134 -33.60 0.39 -6.44
CA ARG A 134 -34.73 -0.37 -5.90
C ARG A 134 -36.03 0.43 -5.85
N LEU A 135 -35.93 1.76 -5.85
CA LEU A 135 -37.07 2.68 -5.77
C LEU A 135 -37.55 3.17 -7.15
N ARG A 136 -36.85 2.77 -8.22
CA ARG A 136 -37.17 3.05 -9.61
C ARG A 136 -37.68 1.78 -10.28
#